data_AF-A0A9W8TM22-F1
#
_entry.id   AF-A0A9W8TM22-F1
#
_cell.length_a   1.000
_cell.length_b   1.000
_cell.length_c   1.000
_cell.angle_alpha   90.00
_cell.angle_beta   90.00
_cell.angle_gamma   90.00
#
_symmetry.space_group_name_H-M   'P 1'
#
loop_
_entity.id
_entity.type
_entity.pdbx_description
1 polymer ?
#
loop_
_entity_poly.entity_id
_entity_poly.type
_entity_poly.pdbx_seq_one_letter_code
_entity_poly.pdbx_strand_id
1 'polypeptide(L)'
;MPVYNNTADAAGLTDPKAPMYIVAGGAGNIEGMSDVGDRQSYNAFAYADDFSYARVSLLDRNQLQVQFIRSTTGEVLDQSTLYKSHSAPFVVQ
;
A
#
# COMPACT_ATOMS: atom_id res chain seq x y z
N MET A 1 4.07 4.78 3.56
CA MET A 1 5.33 4.86 2.79
C MET A 1 6.11 3.58 3.00
N PRO A 2 7.14 3.26 2.19
CA PRO A 2 8.04 2.16 2.50
C PRO A 2 8.81 2.41 3.79
N VAL A 3 8.94 1.38 4.63
CA VAL A 3 9.45 1.51 6.02
C VAL A 3 10.30 0.29 6.40
N TYR A 4 11.37 0.51 7.15
CA TYR A 4 12.13 -0.54 7.80
C TYR A 4 12.52 -0.08 9.20
N ASN A 5 12.32 -0.94 10.22
CA ASN A 5 12.59 -0.61 11.63
C ASN A 5 12.04 0.76 12.05
N ASN A 6 10.74 0.98 11.81
CA ASN A 6 10.03 2.24 12.11
C ASN A 6 10.61 3.51 11.45
N THR A 7 11.52 3.34 10.50
CA THR A 7 12.15 4.45 9.76
C THR A 7 11.61 4.43 8.34
N ALA A 8 11.01 5.55 7.91
CA ALA A 8 10.57 5.72 6.53
C ALA A 8 11.78 5.75 5.59
N ASP A 9 11.66 5.06 4.45
CA ASP A 9 12.67 5.14 3.41
C ASP A 9 12.61 6.51 2.73
N ALA A 10 13.74 7.22 2.71
CA ALA A 10 13.86 8.54 2.11
C ALA A 10 13.59 8.54 0.59
N ALA A 11 13.75 7.40 -0.08
CA ALA A 11 13.45 7.26 -1.51
C ALA A 11 11.94 7.21 -1.80
N GLY A 12 11.09 7.08 -0.77
CA GLY A 12 9.64 7.05 -0.93
C GLY A 12 9.21 5.91 -1.86
N LEU A 13 8.36 6.20 -2.85
CA LEU A 13 7.86 5.19 -3.80
C LEU A 13 8.75 5.02 -5.03
N THR A 14 9.92 5.68 -5.08
CA THR A 14 10.83 5.61 -6.22
C THR A 14 12.10 4.91 -5.81
N ASP A 15 12.21 3.64 -6.18
CA ASP A 15 13.34 2.77 -5.84
C ASP A 15 13.64 2.63 -4.33
N PRO A 16 12.62 2.42 -3.47
CA PRO A 16 12.88 2.16 -2.07
C PRO A 16 13.74 0.90 -1.87
N LYS A 17 14.50 0.90 -0.78
CA LYS A 17 15.17 -0.27 -0.22
C LYS A 17 14.25 -1.01 0.73
N ALA A 18 13.37 -0.28 1.43
CA ALA A 18 12.36 -0.86 2.30
C ALA A 18 11.12 -1.34 1.52
N PRO A 19 10.34 -2.31 2.05
CA PRO A 19 9.07 -2.71 1.46
C PRO A 19 7.98 -1.65 1.69
N MET A 20 7.05 -1.55 0.75
CA MET A 20 5.78 -0.85 0.94
C MET A 20 4.78 -1.78 1.64
N TYR A 21 4.31 -1.38 2.82
CA TYR A 21 3.27 -2.14 3.55
C TYR A 21 1.88 -1.69 3.14
N ILE A 22 1.01 -2.66 2.86
CA ILE A 22 -0.41 -2.47 2.51
C ILE A 22 -1.23 -3.32 3.48
N VAL A 23 -2.20 -2.71 4.14
CA VAL A 23 -3.18 -3.40 4.98
C VAL A 23 -4.53 -3.29 4.29
N ALA A 24 -5.05 -4.40 3.77
CA ALA A 24 -6.29 -4.47 3.00
C ALA A 24 -7.31 -5.45 3.62
N GLY A 25 -7.42 -5.46 4.95
CA GLY A 25 -8.31 -6.34 5.71
C GLY A 25 -9.76 -5.85 5.85
N GLY A 26 -10.08 -4.66 5.35
CA GLY A 26 -11.39 -3.99 5.49
C GLY A 26 -12.48 -4.50 4.54
N ALA A 27 -12.43 -5.76 4.10
CA ALA A 27 -13.29 -6.28 3.04
C ALA A 27 -14.72 -6.65 3.50
N GLY A 28 -15.00 -6.72 4.80
CA GLY A 28 -16.34 -7.02 5.35
C GLY A 28 -16.49 -8.34 6.09
N ASN A 29 -15.57 -8.64 7.02
CA ASN A 29 -15.73 -9.78 7.92
C ASN A 29 -16.90 -9.55 8.93
N ILE A 30 -17.29 -10.61 9.65
CA ILE A 30 -18.46 -10.59 10.56
C ILE A 30 -18.20 -9.78 11.84
N GLU A 31 -16.93 -9.62 12.22
CA GLU A 31 -16.51 -8.83 13.38
C GLU A 31 -16.67 -7.32 13.15
N GLY A 32 -16.83 -6.89 11.90
CA GLY A 32 -17.04 -5.50 11.51
C GLY A 32 -15.73 -4.71 11.35
N MET A 33 -15.82 -3.39 11.41
CA MET A 33 -14.69 -2.48 11.21
C MET A 33 -14.02 -2.11 12.54
N SER A 34 -12.73 -1.86 12.48
CA SER A 34 -11.94 -1.34 13.59
C SER A 34 -11.39 0.03 13.23
N ASP A 35 -11.29 0.92 14.22
CA ASP A 35 -10.69 2.24 14.05
C ASP A 35 -9.21 2.14 13.64
N VAL A 36 -8.75 3.10 12.85
CA VAL A 36 -7.37 3.17 12.32
C VAL A 36 -6.31 3.29 13.44
N GLY A 37 -6.67 3.82 14.60
CA GLY A 37 -5.75 4.12 15.70
C GLY A 37 -4.83 5.32 15.40
N ASP A 38 -3.71 5.39 16.12
CA ASP A 38 -2.77 6.52 16.03
C ASP A 38 -1.98 6.52 14.71
N ARG A 39 -2.06 7.63 13.99
CA ARG A 39 -1.30 7.84 12.75
C ARG A 39 0.19 8.02 13.07
N GLN A 40 1.01 7.10 12.58
CA GLN A 40 2.47 7.25 12.57
C GLN A 40 2.91 8.15 11.42
N SER A 41 4.09 8.75 11.54
CA SER A 41 4.65 9.66 10.51
C SER A 41 4.82 9.00 9.14
N TYR A 42 4.94 7.67 9.10
CA TYR A 42 5.10 6.88 7.88
C TYR A 42 3.79 6.29 7.31
N ASN A 43 2.66 6.43 8.00
CA ASN A 43 1.35 6.08 7.44
C ASN A 43 1.03 7.10 6.35
N ALA A 44 1.04 6.66 5.09
CA ALA A 44 0.68 7.54 3.97
C ALA A 44 -0.84 7.78 3.96
N PHE A 45 -1.59 6.69 3.98
CA PHE A 45 -3.04 6.64 3.90
C PHE A 45 -3.57 5.56 4.85
N ALA A 46 -4.77 5.80 5.41
CA ALA A 46 -5.54 4.84 6.17
C ALA A 46 -7.02 5.22 6.10
N TYR A 47 -7.90 4.23 6.09
CA TYR A 47 -9.32 4.41 5.89
C TYR A 47 -10.12 3.37 6.67
N ALA A 48 -11.12 3.81 7.43
CA ALA A 48 -12.03 2.96 8.18
C ALA A 48 -13.45 3.55 8.23
N ASP A 49 -13.87 4.32 7.21
CA ASP A 49 -15.22 4.89 7.16
C ASP A 49 -16.22 3.98 6.40
N ASP A 50 -15.73 3.07 5.56
CA ASP A 50 -16.53 2.03 4.90
C ASP A 50 -15.67 0.80 4.57
N PHE A 51 -16.30 -0.31 4.19
CA PHE A 51 -15.59 -1.45 3.64
C PHE A 51 -14.89 -1.08 2.33
N SER A 52 -13.70 -1.64 2.16
CA SER A 52 -12.83 -1.36 1.02
C SER A 52 -11.93 -2.54 0.71
N TYR A 53 -11.43 -2.57 -0.53
CA TYR A 53 -10.48 -3.57 -1.00
C TYR A 53 -9.34 -2.89 -1.77
N ALA A 54 -8.21 -3.58 -1.83
CA ALA A 54 -7.07 -3.13 -2.61
C ALA A 54 -7.03 -3.81 -3.98
N ARG A 55 -6.75 -3.03 -5.03
CA ARG A 55 -6.35 -3.55 -6.34
C ARG A 55 -4.86 -3.32 -6.55
N VAL A 56 -4.14 -4.39 -6.83
CA VAL A 56 -2.73 -4.35 -7.25
C VAL A 56 -2.65 -4.60 -8.75
N SER A 57 -1.93 -3.75 -9.47
CA SER A 57 -1.76 -3.85 -10.92
C SER A 57 -0.28 -3.71 -11.28
N LEU A 58 0.25 -4.69 -12.01
CA LEU A 58 1.57 -4.58 -12.63
C LEU A 58 1.39 -3.82 -13.94
N LEU A 59 1.81 -2.55 -13.97
CA LEU A 59 1.65 -1.70 -15.15
C LEU A 59 2.72 -2.04 -16.19
N ASP A 60 3.96 -2.20 -15.74
CA ASP A 60 5.10 -2.63 -16.55
C ASP A 60 6.15 -3.32 -15.66
N ARG A 61 7.32 -3.61 -16.23
CA ARG A 61 8.43 -4.30 -15.53
C ARG A 61 9.01 -3.54 -14.34
N ASN A 62 8.70 -2.26 -14.18
CA ASN A 62 9.23 -1.38 -13.14
C ASN A 62 8.14 -0.74 -12.28
N GLN A 63 6.88 -0.74 -12.72
CA GLN A 63 5.79 -0.03 -12.06
C GLN A 63 4.70 -0.97 -11.56
N LEU A 64 4.44 -0.91 -10.25
CA LEU A 64 3.31 -1.55 -9.59
C LEU A 64 2.38 -0.45 -9.05
N GLN A 65 1.12 -0.49 -9.44
CA GLN A 65 0.09 0.40 -8.91
C GLN A 65 -0.73 -0.31 -7.84
N VAL A 66 -1.05 0.43 -6.77
CA VAL A 66 -1.98 0.03 -5.73
C VAL A 66 -3.09 1.08 -5.67
N GLN A 67 -4.32 0.61 -5.69
CA GLN A 67 -5.51 1.42 -5.46
C GLN A 67 -6.28 0.87 -4.28
N PHE A 68 -6.79 1.76 -3.45
CA PHE A 68 -7.75 1.44 -2.40
C PHE A 68 -9.14 1.88 -2.86
N ILE A 69 -10.10 0.95 -2.89
CA ILE A 69 -11.40 1.16 -3.54
C ILE A 69 -12.50 0.94 -2.51
N ARG A 70 -13.43 1.89 -2.38
CA ARG A 70 -14.62 1.74 -1.53
C ARG A 70 -15.53 0.68 -2.13
N SER A 71 -15.91 -0.32 -1.33
CA SER A 71 -16.69 -1.47 -1.79
C SER A 71 -18.09 -1.09 -2.25
N THR A 72 -18.74 -0.13 -1.58
CA THR A 72 -20.14 0.25 -1.84
C THR A 72 -20.32 1.09 -3.10
N THR A 73 -19.34 1.93 -3.44
CA THR A 73 -19.44 2.90 -4.54
C THR A 73 -18.51 2.63 -5.71
N GLY A 74 -17.43 1.85 -5.50
CA GLY A 74 -16.35 1.70 -6.47
C GLY A 74 -15.43 2.92 -6.58
N GLU A 75 -15.58 3.90 -5.69
CA GLU A 75 -14.72 5.09 -5.63
C GLU A 75 -13.27 4.71 -5.28
N VAL A 76 -12.30 5.26 -6.01
CA VAL A 76 -10.87 5.14 -5.66
C VAL A 76 -10.57 6.15 -4.56
N LEU A 77 -10.31 5.64 -3.36
CA LEU A 77 -10.03 6.42 -2.15
C LEU A 77 -8.56 6.87 -2.08
N ASP A 78 -7.67 5.99 -2.55
CA ASP A 78 -6.23 6.26 -2.63
C ASP A 78 -5.64 5.53 -3.84
N GLN A 79 -4.59 6.11 -4.41
CA GLN A 79 -3.82 5.51 -5.49
C GLN A 79 -2.35 5.86 -5.35
N SER A 80 -1.50 4.84 -5.45
CA SER A 80 -0.06 5.00 -5.45
C SER A 80 0.59 4.11 -6.50
N THR A 81 1.70 4.58 -7.07
CA THR A 81 2.53 3.82 -8.01
C THR A 81 3.92 3.66 -7.41
N LEU A 82 4.32 2.42 -7.14
CA LEU A 82 5.66 2.03 -6.74
C LEU A 82 6.51 1.81 -8.00
N TYR A 83 7.62 2.53 -8.10
CA TYR A 83 8.64 2.32 -9.11
C TYR A 83 9.83 1.54 -8.52
N LYS A 84 10.28 0.49 -9.22
CA LYS A 84 11.49 -0.27 -8.88
C LYS A 84 12.32 -0.57 -10.13
N SER A 85 13.59 -0.19 -10.15
CA SER A 85 14.49 -0.41 -11.30
C SER A 85 14.92 -1.86 -11.52
N HIS A 86 14.85 -2.70 -10.47
CA HIS A 86 15.30 -4.10 -10.49
C HIS A 86 16.77 -4.28 -10.93
N SER A 87 17.66 -3.35 -10.55
CA SER A 87 19.08 -3.39 -10.90
C SER A 87 19.87 -4.54 -10.24
N ALA A 88 19.31 -5.17 -9.22
CA ALA A 88 19.85 -6.36 -8.56
C ALA A 88 18.87 -7.54 -8.72
N PRO A 89 19.37 -8.75 -9.08
CA PRO A 89 18.53 -9.93 -9.12
C PRO A 89 17.99 -10.27 -7.74
N PHE A 90 16.70 -10.60 -7.67
CA PHE A 90 16.02 -10.99 -6.43
C PHE A 90 16.40 -12.39 -5.96
N VAL A 91 16.90 -13.24 -6.86
CA VAL A 91 17.31 -14.62 -6.57
C VAL A 91 18.69 -14.84 -7.19
N VAL A 92 19.60 -15.46 -6.43
CA VAL A 92 20.81 -16.08 -7.00
C VAL A 92 20.36 -17.43 -7.55
N GLN A 93 20.29 -17.58 -8.87
CA GLN A 93 19.98 -18.86 -9.52
C GLN A 93 21.22 -19.75 -9.59
#